data_AF-H6LI20-F1
#
_entry.id   AF-H6LI20-F1
#
_cell.length_a   1.000
_cell.length_b   1.000
_cell.length_c   1.000
_cell.angle_alpha   90.00
_cell.angle_beta   90.00
_cell.angle_gamma   90.00
#
_symmetry.space_group_name_H-M   'P 1'
#
loop_
_entity.id
_entity.type
_entity.pdbx_description
1 polymer ?
#
loop_
_entity_poly.entity_id
_entity_poly.type
_entity_poly.pdbx_seq_one_letter_code
_entity_poly.pdbx_strand_id
1 'polypeptide(L)'
;MIIALAIIVTVLFTAYIYLANAIKIYELDQQMVQINQEIENEKIRSNQLDEQVKQMGSKNYVENFARKYLGLYYPDETIVIVETQDNAAESDGKTVGK
;
A
#
# COMPACT_ATOMS: atom_id res chain seq x y z
N MET A 1 27.78 48.65 33.02
CA MET A 1 27.97 47.19 33.22
C MET A 1 26.63 46.46 33.27
N ILE A 2 25.74 46.75 34.23
CA ILE A 2 24.43 46.07 34.36
C ILE A 2 23.52 46.23 33.13
N ILE A 3 23.43 47.43 32.56
CA ILE A 3 22.59 47.71 31.38
C ILE A 3 23.06 46.91 30.15
N ALA A 4 24.37 46.83 29.92
CA ALA A 4 24.93 46.03 28.82
C ALA A 4 24.64 44.54 28.99
N LEU A 5 24.68 44.06 30.23
CA LEU A 5 24.36 42.67 30.57
C LEU A 5 22.87 42.35 30.33
N ALA A 6 21.98 43.27 30.70
CA ALA A 6 20.54 43.14 30.42
C ALA A 6 20.24 43.10 28.91
N ILE A 7 20.91 43.93 28.11
CA ILE A 7 20.78 43.91 26.64
C ILE A 7 21.22 42.57 26.08
N ILE A 8 22.38 42.05 26.50
CA ILE A 8 22.90 40.75 26.04
C ILE A 8 21.92 39.62 26.36
N VAL A 9 21.40 39.57 27.60
CA VAL A 9 20.42 38.55 28.00
C VAL A 9 19.14 38.65 27.16
N THR A 10 18.69 39.87 26.86
CA THR A 10 17.48 40.09 26.05
C THR A 10 17.68 39.59 24.62
N VAL A 11 18.85 39.87 24.02
CA VAL A 11 19.20 39.39 22.66
C VAL A 11 19.34 37.87 22.61
N LEU A 12 19.94 37.25 23.62
CA LEU A 12 20.06 35.79 23.68
C LEU A 12 18.69 35.13 23.86
N PHE A 13 17.82 35.72 24.68
CA PHE A 13 16.47 35.21 24.90
C PHE A 13 15.61 35.28 23.64
N THR A 14 15.65 36.39 22.91
CA THR A 14 14.91 36.51 21.65
C THR A 14 15.47 35.55 20.61
N ALA A 15 16.80 35.45 20.46
CA ALA A 15 17.44 34.49 19.55
C ALA A 15 17.02 33.04 19.84
N TYR A 16 16.97 32.65 21.12
CA TYR A 16 16.50 31.32 21.53
C TYR A 16 15.05 31.05 21.11
N ILE A 17 14.15 32.02 21.34
CA ILE A 17 12.74 31.90 20.94
C ILE A 17 12.60 31.77 19.43
N TYR A 18 13.33 32.57 18.65
CA TYR A 18 13.28 32.48 17.19
C TYR A 18 13.76 31.12 16.68
N LEU A 19 14.84 30.59 17.25
CA LEU A 19 15.37 29.29 16.85
C LEU A 19 14.40 28.15 17.19
N ALA A 20 13.82 28.15 18.40
CA ALA A 20 12.84 27.15 18.81
C ALA A 20 11.59 27.17 17.93
N ASN A 21 11.10 28.36 17.55
CA ASN A 21 9.95 28.48 16.66
C ASN A 21 10.28 28.01 15.23
N ALA A 22 11.49 28.30 14.72
CA ALA A 22 11.90 27.85 13.39
C ALA A 22 11.93 26.31 13.27
N ILE A 23 12.45 25.62 14.30
CA ILE A 23 12.45 24.16 14.34
C ILE A 23 11.03 23.61 14.37
N LYS A 24 10.16 24.20 15.22
CA LYS A 24 8.76 23.79 15.33
C LYS A 24 7.99 23.97 14.02
N ILE A 25 8.24 25.07 13.30
CA ILE A 25 7.63 25.30 11.98
C ILE A 25 8.09 24.22 10.98
N TYR A 26 9.38 23.89 10.96
CA TYR A 26 9.91 22.85 10.09
C TYR A 26 9.30 21.48 10.39
N GLU A 27 9.19 21.10 11.67
CA GLU A 27 8.56 19.84 12.07
C GLU A 27 7.07 19.79 11.69
N LEU A 28 6.35 20.91 11.83
CA LEU A 28 4.94 21.00 11.44
C LEU A 28 4.76 20.90 9.93
N ASP A 29 5.64 21.50 9.14
CA ASP A 29 5.62 21.43 7.68
C ASP A 29 5.87 20.00 7.19
N GLN A 30 6.85 19.31 7.80
CA GLN A 30 7.11 17.90 7.53
C GLN A 30 5.91 17.00 7.87
N GLN A 31 5.25 17.24 9.01
CA GLN A 31 4.03 16.52 9.37
C GLN A 31 2.90 16.79 8.37
N MET A 32 2.75 18.03 7.90
CA MET A 32 1.74 18.38 6.91
C MET A 32 1.98 17.66 5.57
N VAL A 33 3.23 17.57 5.13
CA VAL A 33 3.61 16.83 3.92
C VAL A 33 3.29 15.34 4.06
N GLN A 34 3.64 14.72 5.19
CA GLN A 34 3.36 13.30 5.43
C GLN A 34 1.86 13.00 5.45
N ILE A 35 1.08 13.81 6.19
CA ILE A 35 -0.37 13.66 6.26
C ILE A 35 -1.01 13.83 4.88
N ASN A 36 -0.56 14.80 4.08
CA ASN A 36 -1.07 14.98 2.72
C ASN A 36 -0.75 13.78 1.82
N GLN A 37 0.44 13.20 1.94
CA GLN A 37 0.80 11.98 1.20
C GLN A 37 -0.07 10.80 1.61
N GLU A 38 -0.34 10.63 2.90
CA GLU A 38 -1.25 9.58 3.38
C GLU A 38 -2.68 9.77 2.84
N ILE A 39 -3.18 11.00 2.83
CA ILE A 39 -4.49 11.33 2.25
C ILE A 39 -4.53 11.01 0.75
N GLU A 40 -3.48 11.38 0.00
CA GLU A 40 -3.41 11.12 -1.43
C GLU A 40 -3.37 9.61 -1.71
N ASN A 41 -2.57 8.85 -0.96
CA ASN A 41 -2.48 7.41 -1.06
C ASN A 41 -3.82 6.73 -0.74
N GLU A 42 -4.51 7.15 0.32
CA GLU A 42 -5.82 6.58 0.67
C GLU A 42 -6.88 6.94 -0.38
N LYS A 43 -6.81 8.14 -0.97
CA LYS A 43 -7.70 8.54 -2.07
C LYS A 43 -7.46 7.70 -3.33
N ILE A 44 -6.20 7.43 -3.69
CA ILE A 44 -5.84 6.53 -4.79
C ILE A 44 -6.39 5.14 -4.51
N ARG A 45 -6.17 4.61 -3.31
CA ARG A 45 -6.66 3.30 -2.87
C ARG A 45 -8.19 3.22 -2.93
N SER A 46 -8.88 4.26 -2.48
CA SER A 46 -10.34 4.34 -2.56
C SER A 46 -10.82 4.34 -4.01
N ASN A 47 -10.18 5.09 -4.91
CA ASN A 47 -10.54 5.10 -6.32
C ASN A 47 -10.32 3.73 -6.99
N GLN A 48 -9.21 3.06 -6.67
CA GLN A 48 -8.94 1.69 -7.15
C GLN A 48 -9.97 0.69 -6.63
N LEU A 49 -10.44 0.84 -5.39
CA LEU A 49 -11.51 0.01 -4.85
C LEU A 49 -12.84 0.28 -5.54
N ASP A 50 -13.19 1.55 -5.79
CA ASP A 50 -14.42 1.94 -6.48
C ASP A 50 -14.45 1.41 -7.93
N GLU A 51 -13.33 1.47 -8.64
CA GLU A 51 -13.20 0.86 -9.96
C GLU A 51 -13.37 -0.67 -9.91
N GLN A 52 -12.76 -1.34 -8.93
CA GLN A 52 -12.95 -2.78 -8.74
C GLN A 52 -14.41 -3.13 -8.44
N VAL A 53 -15.10 -2.37 -7.59
CA VAL A 53 -16.52 -2.57 -7.28
C VAL A 53 -17.40 -2.33 -8.51
N LYS A 54 -17.11 -1.31 -9.32
CA LYS A 54 -17.79 -1.09 -10.61
C LYS A 54 -17.57 -2.25 -11.57
N GLN A 55 -16.36 -2.79 -11.62
CA GLN A 55 -16.04 -3.95 -12.46
C GLN A 55 -16.62 -5.27 -11.92
N MET A 56 -16.83 -5.39 -10.61
CA MET A 56 -17.46 -6.57 -9.99
C MET A 56 -18.86 -6.85 -10.54
N GLY A 57 -19.60 -5.82 -10.95
CA GLY A 57 -20.90 -5.96 -11.60
C GLY A 57 -20.84 -6.34 -13.09
N SER A 58 -19.65 -6.35 -13.70
CA SER A 58 -19.49 -6.72 -15.11
C SER A 58 -19.58 -8.23 -15.30
N LYS A 59 -20.21 -8.66 -16.40
CA LYS A 59 -20.38 -10.08 -16.74
C LYS A 59 -19.04 -10.83 -16.74
N ASN A 60 -17.99 -10.22 -17.30
CA ASN A 60 -16.64 -10.78 -17.33
C ASN A 60 -16.04 -11.01 -15.95
N TYR A 61 -16.28 -10.12 -14.99
CA TYR A 61 -15.78 -10.32 -13.62
C TYR A 61 -16.46 -11.50 -12.96
N VAL A 62 -17.80 -11.59 -13.07
CA VAL A 62 -18.58 -12.70 -12.51
C VAL A 62 -18.17 -14.03 -13.12
N GLU A 63 -17.99 -14.09 -14.43
CA GLU A 63 -17.55 -15.31 -15.11
C GLU A 63 -16.12 -15.72 -14.69
N ASN A 64 -15.17 -14.78 -14.58
CA ASN A 64 -13.82 -15.08 -14.10
C ASN A 64 -13.80 -15.50 -12.62
N PHE A 65 -14.62 -14.87 -11.79
CA PHE A 65 -14.78 -15.24 -10.39
C PHE A 65 -15.35 -16.66 -10.25
N ALA A 66 -16.39 -16.97 -11.02
CA ALA A 66 -17.01 -18.28 -11.06
C ALA A 66 -16.04 -19.37 -11.55
N ARG A 67 -15.27 -19.10 -12.61
CA ARG A 67 -14.23 -20.02 -13.10
C ARG A 67 -13.11 -20.24 -12.09
N LYS A 68 -12.58 -19.17 -11.48
CA LYS A 68 -11.40 -19.23 -10.61
C LYS A 68 -11.68 -19.76 -9.20
N TYR A 69 -12.80 -19.38 -8.60
CA TYR A 69 -13.10 -19.71 -7.20
C TYR A 69 -14.18 -20.77 -7.03
N LEU A 70 -15.10 -20.90 -8.00
CA LEU A 70 -16.20 -21.86 -7.94
C LEU A 70 -16.02 -23.04 -8.92
N GLY A 71 -15.04 -22.96 -9.83
CA GLY A 71 -14.84 -23.97 -10.88
C GLY A 71 -16.03 -24.10 -11.82
N LEU A 72 -16.88 -23.07 -11.92
CA LEU A 72 -18.10 -23.09 -12.71
C LEU A 72 -17.83 -22.56 -14.11
N TYR A 73 -18.35 -23.28 -15.10
CA TYR A 73 -18.27 -22.98 -16.53
C TYR A 73 -19.66 -23.09 -17.14
N TYR A 74 -19.90 -22.45 -18.29
CA TYR A 74 -21.16 -22.63 -18.98
C TYR A 74 -21.26 -24.05 -19.56
N PRO A 75 -22.46 -24.64 -19.63
CA PRO A 75 -22.64 -26.04 -20.05
C PRO A 75 -22.26 -26.31 -21.52
N ASP A 76 -22.11 -25.26 -22.32
CA ASP A 76 -21.67 -25.27 -23.72
C ASP A 76 -20.17 -24.95 -23.90
N GLU A 77 -19.42 -24.68 -22.82
CA GLU A 77 -17.98 -24.44 -22.87
C GLU A 77 -17.17 -25.75 -22.85
N THR A 78 -16.20 -25.91 -23.76
CA THR A 78 -15.26 -27.03 -23.75
C THR A 78 -14.02 -26.66 -22.94
N ILE A 79 -13.80 -27.34 -21.81
CA ILE A 79 -12.65 -27.08 -20.92
C ILE A 79 -11.42 -27.81 -21.47
N VAL A 80 -10.34 -27.07 -21.77
CA VAL A 80 -9.04 -27.63 -22.16
C VAL A 80 -8.09 -27.50 -20.99
N ILE A 81 -7.79 -28.62 -20.32
CA ILE A 81 -6.78 -28.68 -19.27
C ILE A 81 -5.45 -29.00 -19.96
N VAL A 82 -4.57 -28.01 -20.06
CA VAL A 82 -3.20 -28.23 -20.51
C VAL A 82 -2.42 -28.73 -19.30
N GLU A 83 -2.17 -30.03 -19.24
CA GLU A 83 -1.20 -30.59 -18.29
C GLU A 83 0.19 -30.10 -18.69
N THR A 84 0.64 -29.01 -18.08
CA THR A 84 2.06 -28.65 -18.11
C THR A 84 2.82 -29.75 -17.38
N GLN A 85 3.64 -30.51 -18.11
CA GLN A 85 4.52 -31.53 -17.57
C GLN A 85 5.62 -30.92 -16.69
N ASP A 86 5.26 -30.48 -15.47
CA ASP A 86 6.22 -30.19 -14.41
C ASP A 86 6.21 -31.25 -13.29
N ASN A 87 5.40 -32.31 -13.43
CA ASN A 87 5.28 -33.40 -12.45
C ASN A 87 5.84 -34.75 -12.95
N ALA A 88 6.88 -34.74 -13.79
CA ALA A 88 7.58 -35.97 -14.23
C ALA A 88 8.78 -36.36 -13.35
N ALA A 89 8.98 -35.72 -12.20
CA ALA A 89 10.14 -35.94 -11.34
C ALA A 89 9.84 -36.58 -9.97
N GLU A 90 8.69 -37.23 -9.80
CA GLU A 90 8.37 -37.93 -8.53
C GLU A 90 7.79 -39.34 -8.74
N SER A 91 8.21 -40.00 -9.83
CA SER A 91 7.97 -41.43 -10.06
C SER A 91 9.28 -42.18 -10.24
N ASP A 92 10.17 -42.11 -9.24
CA ASP A 92 11.11 -43.20 -9.02
C ASP A 92 11.39 -43.36 -7.53
N GLY A 93 11.10 -44.55 -7.00
CA GLY A 93 11.43 -44.88 -5.60
C GLY A 93 10.26 -45.25 -4.69
N LYS A 94 9.38 -46.18 -5.08
CA LYS A 94 8.82 -47.12 -4.08
C LYS A 94 8.69 -48.53 -4.64
N THR A 95 9.70 -49.31 -4.28
CA THR A 95 9.74 -50.76 -4.40
C THR A 95 8.46 -51.41 -3.86
N VAL A 96 7.78 -52.17 -4.71
CA VAL A 96 6.86 -53.23 -4.29
C VAL A 96 7.48 -54.53 -4.78
N GLY A 97 8.09 -55.28 -3.86
CA GLY A 97 8.60 -56.62 -4.08
C GLY A 97 8.33 -57.44 -2.82
N LYS A 98 7.50 -58.45 -3.00
CA LYS A 98 7.14 -59.50 -2.02
C LYS A 98 8.35 -60.21 -1.44
#